data_AF-A0A536E921-F1
#
_entry.id   AF-A0A536E921-F1
#
_cell.length_a   1.000
_cell.length_b   1.000
_cell.length_c   1.000
_cell.angle_alpha   90.00
_cell.angle_beta   90.00
_cell.angle_gamma   90.00
#
_symmetry.space_group_name_H-M   'P 1'
#
loop_
_entity.id
_entity.type
_entity.pdbx_description
1 polymer ?
#
loop_
_entity_poly.entity_id
_entity_poly.type
_entity_poly.pdbx_seq_one_letter_code
_entity_poly.pdbx_strand_id
1 'polypeptide(L)'
;MFHLGMWRERFLNALVEVSQGRPYSPPPEDIDEFNEAELARGIGTPLTDAGSRSDHLFGEILDVYQQVGHAPFQWYLARTTTEAVLRNSYTHPRMHLQAYLLENGDVEAANRLFEEAAAEMRAVAAPPIVLGAVLYNLACTRSAQGRLPEAIDLIAESLPMRPDMKDAAASDPGLAPLRDDPRFQELIKT
;
A
#
# COMPACT_ATOMS: atom_id res chain seq x y z
N MET A 1 6.32 -12.35 -4.82
CA MET A 1 5.17 -13.06 -4.20
C MET A 1 5.44 -13.52 -2.77
N PHE A 2 6.62 -14.07 -2.44
CA PHE A 2 6.93 -14.52 -1.07
C PHE A 2 6.70 -13.43 0.00
N HIS A 3 7.25 -12.23 -0.21
CA HIS A 3 7.03 -11.04 0.63
C HIS A 3 5.55 -10.76 0.93
N LEU A 4 4.71 -10.81 -0.10
CA LEU A 4 3.27 -10.57 0.04
C LEU A 4 2.59 -11.67 0.86
N GLY A 5 2.98 -12.94 0.64
CA GLY A 5 2.52 -14.07 1.44
C GLY A 5 2.86 -13.90 2.92
N MET A 6 4.09 -13.53 3.24
CA MET A 6 4.54 -13.32 4.62
C MET A 6 3.74 -12.23 5.35
N TRP A 7 3.54 -11.08 4.70
CA TRP A 7 2.76 -9.99 5.29
C TRP A 7 1.26 -10.32 5.39
N ARG A 8 0.71 -11.12 4.47
CA ARG A 8 -0.66 -11.62 4.56
C ARG A 8 -0.83 -12.59 5.71
N GLU A 9 0.09 -13.55 5.88
CA GLU A 9 0.04 -14.52 6.97
C GLU A 9 0.12 -13.85 8.34
N ARG A 10 1.07 -12.92 8.52
CA ARG A 10 1.19 -12.15 9.76
C ARG A 10 -0.09 -11.37 10.07
N PHE A 11 -0.66 -10.72 9.06
CA PHE A 11 -1.90 -9.96 9.23
C PHE A 11 -3.10 -10.87 9.50
N LEU A 12 -3.22 -12.00 8.79
CA LEU A 12 -4.26 -13.00 8.99
C LEU A 12 -4.25 -13.52 10.43
N ASN A 13 -3.08 -13.87 10.96
CA ASN A 13 -2.95 -14.32 12.35
C ASN A 13 -3.50 -13.28 13.34
N ALA A 14 -3.21 -12.00 13.13
CA ALA A 14 -3.76 -10.94 13.97
C ALA A 14 -5.28 -10.78 13.82
N LEU A 15 -5.79 -10.89 12.59
CA LEU A 15 -7.22 -10.78 12.30
C LEU A 15 -8.01 -11.96 12.90
N VAL A 16 -7.44 -13.17 12.91
CA VAL A 16 -8.00 -14.35 13.56
C VAL A 16 -8.12 -14.15 15.07
N GLU A 17 -7.08 -13.62 15.73
CA GLU A 17 -7.15 -13.31 17.17
C GLU A 17 -8.26 -12.30 17.49
N VAL A 18 -8.38 -11.26 16.66
CA VAL A 18 -9.47 -10.27 16.77
C VAL A 18 -10.85 -10.92 16.60
N SER A 19 -11.01 -11.82 15.62
CA SER A 19 -12.28 -12.53 15.39
C SER A 19 -12.73 -13.37 16.57
N GLN A 20 -11.79 -13.77 17.43
CA GLN A 20 -12.04 -14.61 18.60
C GLN A 20 -12.01 -13.80 19.91
N GLY A 21 -11.97 -12.46 19.82
CA GLY A 21 -11.94 -11.56 20.96
C GLY A 21 -10.67 -11.66 21.81
N ARG A 22 -9.56 -12.13 21.23
CA ARG A 22 -8.27 -12.30 21.91
C ARG A 22 -7.29 -11.18 21.58
N PRO A 23 -6.30 -10.93 22.46
CA PRO A 23 -5.17 -10.05 22.14
C PRO A 23 -4.40 -10.59 20.94
N TYR A 24 -4.06 -9.73 20.00
CA TYR A 24 -3.25 -10.08 18.83
C TYR A 24 -1.80 -9.58 18.98
N SER A 25 -0.88 -10.21 18.24
CA SER A 25 0.49 -9.72 18.15
C SER A 25 0.56 -8.49 17.23
N PRO A 26 1.06 -7.34 17.69
CA PRO A 26 1.21 -6.17 16.83
C PRO A 26 2.24 -6.42 15.72
N PRO A 27 2.21 -5.60 14.64
CA PRO A 27 3.25 -5.68 13.63
C PRO A 27 4.61 -5.25 14.20
N PRO A 28 5.74 -5.69 13.58
CA PRO A 28 7.07 -5.29 14.01
C PRO A 28 7.27 -3.77 13.88
N GLU A 29 8.07 -3.18 14.77
CA GLU A 29 8.38 -1.75 14.73
C GLU A 29 9.34 -1.41 13.57
N ASP A 30 10.39 -2.21 13.40
CA ASP A 30 11.33 -2.10 12.29
C ASP A 30 10.89 -3.00 11.11
N ILE A 31 10.31 -2.37 10.09
CA ILE A 31 9.82 -3.06 8.89
C ILE A 31 10.99 -3.54 8.03
N ASP A 32 12.07 -2.79 7.97
CA ASP A 32 13.17 -3.06 7.05
C ASP A 32 14.04 -4.22 7.56
N GLU A 33 14.41 -4.20 8.85
CA GLU A 33 15.10 -5.31 9.50
C GLU A 33 14.26 -6.59 9.42
N PHE A 34 12.94 -6.47 9.66
CA PHE A 34 12.04 -7.62 9.57
C PHE A 34 11.96 -8.17 8.15
N ASN A 35 11.82 -7.32 7.14
CA ASN A 35 11.78 -7.74 5.74
C ASN A 35 13.08 -8.42 5.30
N GLU A 36 14.23 -7.91 5.72
CA GLU A 36 15.55 -8.50 5.41
C GLU A 36 15.68 -9.90 6.00
N ALA A 37 15.29 -10.08 7.26
CA ALA A 37 15.31 -11.38 7.94
C ALA A 37 14.37 -12.41 7.29
N GLU A 38 13.19 -11.99 6.83
CA GLU A 38 12.23 -12.88 6.17
C GLU A 38 12.65 -13.21 4.73
N LEU A 39 13.33 -12.30 4.02
CA LEU A 39 13.78 -12.55 2.64
C LEU A 39 14.67 -13.80 2.55
N ALA A 40 15.56 -14.01 3.53
CA ALA A 40 16.41 -15.18 3.59
C ALA A 40 15.61 -16.50 3.68
N ARG A 41 14.43 -16.49 4.30
CA ARG A 41 13.55 -17.67 4.43
C ARG A 41 12.80 -17.99 3.15
N GLY A 42 12.66 -17.02 2.24
CA GLY A 42 12.02 -17.20 0.94
C GLY A 42 12.93 -17.78 -0.14
N ILE A 43 14.23 -17.81 0.08
CA ILE A 43 15.21 -18.28 -0.90
C ILE A 43 14.91 -19.73 -1.29
N GLY A 44 14.77 -19.97 -2.59
CA GLY A 44 14.46 -21.29 -3.15
C GLY A 44 12.98 -21.64 -3.23
N THR A 45 12.07 -20.77 -2.74
CA THR A 45 10.63 -20.97 -2.93
C THR A 45 10.26 -20.71 -4.40
N PRO A 46 9.64 -21.66 -5.13
CA PRO A 46 9.17 -21.42 -6.48
C PRO A 46 8.16 -20.28 -6.53
N LEU A 47 8.20 -19.46 -7.59
CA LEU A 47 7.30 -18.32 -7.76
C LEU A 47 5.83 -18.76 -7.78
N THR A 48 5.53 -19.90 -8.40
CA THR A 48 4.20 -20.53 -8.42
C THR A 48 3.71 -20.80 -7.01
N ASP A 49 4.54 -21.39 -6.18
CA ASP A 49 4.18 -21.82 -4.82
C ASP A 49 3.99 -20.60 -3.92
N ALA A 50 4.90 -19.62 -4.02
CA ALA A 50 4.76 -18.35 -3.32
C ALA A 50 3.50 -17.58 -3.75
N GLY A 51 3.14 -17.63 -5.03
CA GLY A 51 1.92 -17.05 -5.57
C GLY A 51 0.68 -17.74 -5.00
N SER A 52 0.57 -19.06 -5.15
CA SER A 52 -0.55 -19.84 -4.65
C SER A 52 -0.76 -19.70 -3.15
N ARG A 53 0.33 -19.66 -2.36
CA ARG A 53 0.24 -19.37 -0.92
C ARG A 53 -0.30 -17.97 -0.66
N SER A 54 0.18 -16.96 -1.39
CA SER A 54 -0.28 -15.58 -1.21
C SER A 54 -1.76 -15.42 -1.54
N ASP A 55 -2.25 -16.12 -2.57
CA ASP A 55 -3.66 -16.09 -2.98
C ASP A 55 -4.55 -16.84 -1.99
N HIS A 56 -4.09 -17.99 -1.49
CA HIS A 56 -4.79 -18.74 -0.43
C HIS A 56 -4.99 -17.88 0.82
N LEU A 57 -3.92 -17.25 1.32
CA LEU A 57 -3.96 -16.38 2.48
C LEU A 57 -4.87 -15.16 2.26
N PHE A 58 -4.93 -14.63 1.03
CA PHE A 58 -5.87 -13.56 0.72
C PHE A 58 -7.33 -14.01 0.84
N GLY A 59 -7.65 -15.22 0.36
CA GLY A 59 -8.97 -15.83 0.57
C GLY A 59 -9.33 -15.94 2.05
N GLU A 60 -8.42 -16.46 2.88
CA GLU A 60 -8.64 -16.57 4.33
C GLU A 60 -8.83 -15.21 5.00
N ILE A 61 -8.06 -14.19 4.61
CA ILE A 61 -8.26 -12.81 5.11
C ILE A 61 -9.67 -12.31 4.80
N LEU A 62 -10.18 -12.57 3.59
CA LEU A 62 -11.53 -12.15 3.22
C LEU A 62 -12.58 -12.89 4.03
N ASP A 63 -12.43 -14.20 4.23
CA ASP A 63 -13.35 -15.02 5.02
C ASP A 63 -13.41 -14.54 6.48
N VAL A 64 -12.26 -14.29 7.11
CA VAL A 64 -12.20 -13.76 8.49
C VAL A 64 -12.75 -12.33 8.53
N TYR A 65 -12.43 -11.48 7.56
CA TYR A 65 -12.96 -10.11 7.50
C TYR A 65 -14.48 -10.09 7.34
N GLN A 66 -15.08 -11.03 6.60
CA GLN A 66 -16.55 -11.15 6.50
C GLN A 66 -17.19 -11.46 7.86
N GLN A 67 -16.49 -12.16 8.77
CA GLN A 67 -16.96 -12.44 10.12
C GLN A 67 -16.78 -11.23 11.05
N VAL A 68 -15.64 -10.54 10.97
CA VAL A 68 -15.29 -9.43 11.86
C VAL A 68 -15.97 -8.12 11.44
N GLY A 69 -16.06 -7.87 10.14
CA GLY A 69 -16.52 -6.61 9.57
C GLY A 69 -15.62 -5.43 9.93
N HIS A 70 -16.19 -4.23 9.87
CA HIS A 70 -15.54 -2.99 10.29
C HIS A 70 -15.48 -2.91 11.82
N ALA A 71 -14.29 -2.96 12.39
CA ALA A 71 -14.07 -2.92 13.84
C ALA A 71 -12.79 -2.15 14.21
N PRO A 72 -12.68 -1.62 15.45
CA PRO A 72 -11.44 -1.04 15.96
C PRO A 72 -10.28 -2.05 15.91
N PHE A 73 -9.16 -1.65 15.31
CA PHE A 73 -7.98 -2.50 15.15
C PHE A 73 -6.76 -1.65 14.80
N GLN A 74 -5.70 -1.72 15.60
CA GLN A 74 -4.50 -0.94 15.37
C GLN A 74 -3.45 -1.75 14.60
N TRP A 75 -3.08 -1.28 13.40
CA TRP A 75 -2.03 -1.88 12.59
C TRP A 75 -1.25 -0.78 11.86
N TYR A 76 -0.12 -0.38 12.45
CA TYR A 76 0.57 0.87 12.10
C TYR A 76 -0.40 2.06 12.16
N LEU A 77 -0.57 2.77 11.05
CA LEU A 77 -1.50 3.91 10.91
C LEU A 77 -2.97 3.48 10.79
N ALA A 78 -3.25 2.23 10.44
CA ALA A 78 -4.63 1.75 10.38
C ALA A 78 -5.21 1.65 11.80
N ARG A 79 -6.44 2.14 11.95
CA ARG A 79 -7.21 2.13 13.21
C ARG A 79 -8.43 1.24 13.13
N THR A 80 -8.72 0.69 11.96
CA THR A 80 -9.81 -0.24 11.74
C THR A 80 -9.37 -1.46 10.93
N THR A 81 -10.10 -2.55 11.07
CA THR A 81 -9.91 -3.76 10.26
C THR A 81 -10.04 -3.46 8.76
N THR A 82 -11.01 -2.62 8.36
CA THR A 82 -11.20 -2.21 6.96
C THR A 82 -9.96 -1.50 6.40
N GLU A 83 -9.42 -0.54 7.14
CA GLU A 83 -8.20 0.17 6.75
C GLU A 83 -7.01 -0.80 6.64
N ALA A 84 -6.85 -1.70 7.61
CA ALA A 84 -5.76 -2.66 7.62
C ALA A 84 -5.84 -3.66 6.46
N VAL A 85 -7.02 -4.22 6.19
CA VAL A 85 -7.26 -5.14 5.04
C VAL A 85 -6.94 -4.44 3.73
N LEU A 86 -7.47 -3.24 3.49
CA LEU A 86 -7.25 -2.51 2.24
C LEU A 86 -5.76 -2.16 2.06
N ARG A 87 -5.08 -1.68 3.11
CA ARG A 87 -3.65 -1.37 3.02
C ARG A 87 -2.80 -2.62 2.77
N ASN A 88 -3.03 -3.68 3.54
CA ASN A 88 -2.23 -4.91 3.49
C ASN A 88 -2.43 -5.68 2.18
N SER A 89 -3.67 -5.80 1.72
CA SER A 89 -4.04 -6.76 0.66
C SER A 89 -4.55 -6.13 -0.63
N TYR A 90 -4.82 -4.82 -0.67
CA TYR A 90 -5.19 -4.11 -1.90
C TYR A 90 -4.11 -3.13 -2.36
N THR A 91 -3.68 -2.18 -1.50
CA THR A 91 -2.73 -1.13 -1.89
C THR A 91 -1.28 -1.63 -1.93
N HIS A 92 -0.83 -2.35 -0.90
CA HIS A 92 0.56 -2.82 -0.82
C HIS A 92 0.95 -3.77 -1.98
N PRO A 93 0.15 -4.79 -2.36
CA PRO A 93 0.47 -5.63 -3.52
C PRO A 93 0.56 -4.85 -4.84
N ARG A 94 -0.28 -3.82 -5.03
CA ARG A 94 -0.26 -2.99 -6.25
C ARG A 94 1.04 -2.20 -6.41
N MET A 95 1.64 -1.73 -5.32
CA MET A 95 2.95 -1.08 -5.36
C MET A 95 4.02 -2.02 -5.93
N HIS A 96 4.08 -3.26 -5.43
CA HIS A 96 5.03 -4.27 -5.91
C HIS A 96 4.74 -4.71 -7.34
N LEU A 97 3.47 -4.85 -7.71
CA LEU A 97 3.08 -5.19 -9.07
C LEU A 97 3.45 -4.08 -10.05
N GLN A 98 3.28 -2.81 -9.66
CA GLN A 98 3.71 -1.68 -10.48
C GLN A 98 5.23 -1.72 -10.71
N ALA A 99 6.03 -1.88 -9.65
CA ALA A 99 7.48 -1.96 -9.75
C ALA A 99 7.91 -3.10 -10.70
N TYR A 100 7.32 -4.29 -10.53
CA TYR A 100 7.57 -5.44 -11.41
C TYR A 100 7.24 -5.13 -12.88
N LEU A 101 6.09 -4.51 -13.16
CA LEU A 101 5.70 -4.19 -14.54
C LEU A 101 6.66 -3.18 -15.18
N LEU A 102 7.10 -2.16 -14.42
CA LEU A 102 8.10 -1.18 -14.89
C LEU A 102 9.44 -1.85 -15.19
N GLU A 103 9.93 -2.72 -14.32
CA GLU A 103 11.18 -3.47 -14.50
C GLU A 103 11.15 -4.36 -15.75
N ASN A 104 9.96 -4.85 -16.13
CA ASN A 104 9.76 -5.68 -17.32
C ASN A 104 9.34 -4.88 -18.57
N GLY A 105 9.33 -3.55 -18.48
CA GLY A 105 9.03 -2.66 -19.61
C GLY A 105 7.55 -2.53 -19.96
N ASP A 106 6.63 -3.12 -19.19
CA ASP A 106 5.18 -2.95 -19.36
C ASP A 106 4.70 -1.68 -18.65
N VAL A 107 5.16 -0.54 -19.16
CA VAL A 107 4.87 0.79 -18.61
C VAL A 107 3.37 1.11 -18.68
N GLU A 108 2.67 0.61 -19.70
CA GLU A 108 1.24 0.87 -19.86
C GLU A 108 0.43 0.18 -18.77
N ALA A 109 0.69 -1.11 -18.50
CA ALA A 109 0.04 -1.82 -17.40
C ALA A 109 0.41 -1.23 -16.04
N ALA A 110 1.68 -0.85 -15.84
CA ALA A 110 2.13 -0.21 -14.61
C ALA A 110 1.38 1.10 -14.32
N ASN A 111 1.12 1.90 -15.36
CA ASN A 111 0.39 3.15 -15.23
C ASN A 111 -1.08 2.94 -14.88
N ARG A 112 -1.74 1.94 -15.50
CA ARG A 112 -3.16 1.65 -15.26
C ARG A 112 -3.45 1.26 -13.82
N LEU A 113 -2.53 0.58 -13.13
CA LEU A 113 -2.75 0.08 -11.76
C LEU A 113 -3.24 1.15 -10.77
N PHE A 114 -2.58 2.31 -10.73
CA PHE A 114 -2.94 3.38 -9.80
C PHE A 114 -4.02 4.31 -10.34
N GLU A 115 -4.24 4.33 -11.66
CA GLU A 115 -5.41 4.98 -12.26
C GLU A 115 -6.71 4.25 -11.87
N GLU A 116 -6.73 2.94 -12.08
CA GLU A 116 -7.84 2.07 -11.71
C GLU A 116 -8.03 2.07 -10.20
N ALA A 117 -6.96 1.96 -9.41
CA ALA A 117 -7.07 1.99 -7.96
C ALA A 117 -7.65 3.32 -7.44
N ALA A 118 -7.27 4.46 -8.02
CA ALA A 118 -7.84 5.74 -7.62
C ALA A 118 -9.33 5.82 -7.97
N ALA A 119 -9.74 5.35 -9.16
CA ALA A 119 -11.14 5.30 -9.56
C ALA A 119 -11.96 4.39 -8.65
N GLU A 120 -11.47 3.18 -8.36
CA GLU A 120 -12.12 2.22 -7.47
C GLU A 120 -12.26 2.76 -6.05
N MET A 121 -11.18 3.30 -5.46
CA MET A 121 -11.20 3.84 -4.09
C MET A 121 -12.13 5.04 -3.94
N ARG A 122 -12.24 5.89 -4.97
CA ARG A 122 -13.24 6.97 -4.99
C ARG A 122 -14.66 6.43 -5.10
N ALA A 123 -14.90 5.47 -5.99
CA ALA A 123 -16.24 4.90 -6.22
C ALA A 123 -16.84 4.27 -4.96
N VAL A 124 -16.00 3.70 -4.10
CA VAL A 124 -16.43 3.08 -2.83
C VAL A 124 -16.30 3.98 -1.60
N ALA A 125 -15.92 5.25 -1.79
CA ALA A 125 -15.63 6.19 -0.70
C ALA A 125 -14.70 5.58 0.37
N ALA A 126 -13.56 5.04 -0.08
CA ALA A 126 -12.60 4.37 0.78
C ALA A 126 -12.09 5.28 1.93
N PRO A 127 -11.61 4.68 3.04
CA PRO A 127 -11.05 5.46 4.15
C PRO A 127 -9.97 6.45 3.68
N PRO A 128 -9.90 7.68 4.21
CA PRO A 128 -8.96 8.70 3.74
C PRO A 128 -7.50 8.23 3.68
N ILE A 129 -7.02 7.49 4.69
CA ILE A 129 -5.64 6.99 4.71
C ILE A 129 -5.33 5.95 3.62
N VAL A 130 -6.37 5.31 3.06
CA VAL A 130 -6.26 4.38 1.92
C VAL A 130 -6.27 5.16 0.61
N LEU A 131 -7.27 6.03 0.43
CA LEU A 131 -7.38 6.86 -0.77
C LEU A 131 -6.15 7.75 -0.94
N GLY A 132 -5.69 8.43 0.12
CA GLY A 132 -4.49 9.26 0.08
C GLY A 132 -3.25 8.48 -0.34
N ALA A 133 -3.08 7.25 0.15
CA ALA A 133 -1.96 6.39 -0.29
C ALA A 133 -2.01 6.11 -1.80
N VAL A 134 -3.21 5.83 -2.33
CA VAL A 134 -3.41 5.55 -3.75
C VAL A 134 -3.21 6.80 -4.62
N LEU A 135 -3.72 7.95 -4.19
CA LEU A 135 -3.53 9.22 -4.89
C LEU A 135 -2.06 9.65 -4.91
N TYR A 136 -1.32 9.43 -3.82
CA TYR A 136 0.12 9.65 -3.78
C TYR A 136 0.85 8.82 -4.85
N ASN A 137 0.58 7.51 -4.92
CA ASN A 137 1.21 6.64 -5.90
C ASN A 137 0.81 7.00 -7.35
N LEU A 138 -0.45 7.41 -7.57
CA LEU A 138 -0.89 7.96 -8.85
C LEU A 138 -0.15 9.26 -9.19
N ALA A 139 0.16 10.10 -8.21
CA ALA A 139 0.96 11.31 -8.43
C ALA A 139 2.38 10.98 -8.89
N CYS A 140 3.04 9.99 -8.27
CA CYS A 140 4.34 9.48 -8.75
C CYS A 140 4.24 8.96 -10.19
N THR A 141 3.15 8.26 -10.51
CA THR A 141 2.88 7.76 -11.87
C THR A 141 2.73 8.93 -12.87
N ARG A 142 1.96 9.97 -12.52
CA ARG A 142 1.77 11.17 -13.35
C ARG A 142 3.04 11.98 -13.53
N SER A 143 3.83 12.09 -12.47
CA SER A 143 5.15 12.72 -12.48
C SER A 143 6.09 12.03 -13.47
N ALA A 144 6.17 10.69 -13.43
CA ALA A 144 6.98 9.89 -14.37
C ALA A 144 6.52 10.03 -15.84
N GLN A 145 5.24 10.30 -16.08
CA GLN A 145 4.68 10.58 -17.41
C GLN A 145 4.91 12.03 -17.88
N GLY A 146 5.51 12.90 -17.07
CA GLY A 146 5.65 14.32 -17.36
C GLY A 146 4.36 15.14 -17.19
N ARG A 147 3.30 14.55 -16.63
CA ARG A 147 2.00 15.20 -16.37
C ARG A 147 2.06 15.96 -15.04
N LEU A 148 3.01 16.89 -14.94
CA LEU A 148 3.39 17.55 -13.67
C LEU A 148 2.23 18.32 -13.01
N PRO A 149 1.39 19.09 -13.72
CA PRO A 149 0.25 19.76 -13.10
C PRO A 149 -0.71 18.79 -12.41
N GLU A 150 -1.01 17.65 -13.05
CA GLU A 150 -1.90 16.64 -12.49
C GLU A 150 -1.26 15.92 -11.29
N ALA A 151 0.05 15.66 -11.35
CA ALA A 151 0.77 15.10 -10.21
C ALA A 151 0.68 16.04 -8.98
N ILE A 152 0.80 17.35 -9.17
CA ILE A 152 0.65 18.34 -8.09
C ILE A 152 -0.76 18.35 -7.52
N ASP A 153 -1.78 18.32 -8.37
CA ASP A 153 -3.19 18.27 -7.92
C ASP A 153 -3.45 17.02 -7.07
N LEU A 154 -2.90 15.87 -7.47
CA LEU A 154 -2.99 14.62 -6.72
C LEU A 154 -2.25 14.66 -5.38
N ILE A 155 -1.05 15.26 -5.32
CA ILE A 155 -0.32 15.47 -4.06
C ILE A 155 -1.10 16.41 -3.12
N ALA A 156 -1.70 17.47 -3.67
CA ALA A 156 -2.49 18.44 -2.90
C ALA A 156 -3.71 17.77 -2.24
N GLU A 157 -4.32 16.79 -2.90
CA GLU A 157 -5.41 16.00 -2.34
C GLU A 157 -4.92 14.91 -1.38
N SER A 158 -3.78 14.28 -1.68
CA SER A 158 -3.23 13.15 -0.92
C SER A 158 -2.71 13.54 0.46
N LEU A 159 -1.86 14.58 0.54
CA LEU A 159 -1.13 14.91 1.77
C LEU A 159 -2.02 15.28 2.96
N PRO A 160 -3.18 15.95 2.81
CA PRO A 160 -4.13 16.13 3.90
C PRO A 160 -4.65 14.80 4.48
N MET A 161 -4.75 13.74 3.67
CA MET A 161 -5.19 12.41 4.10
C MET A 161 -4.03 11.56 4.65
N ARG A 162 -2.80 11.86 4.23
CA ARG A 162 -1.55 11.18 4.61
C ARG A 162 -0.48 12.19 5.02
N PRO A 163 -0.69 12.91 6.14
CA PRO A 163 0.26 13.90 6.60
C PRO A 163 1.62 13.28 6.95
N ASP A 164 1.64 11.99 7.30
CA ASP A 164 2.84 11.19 7.53
C ASP A 164 3.75 11.06 6.29
N MET A 165 3.22 11.32 5.08
CA MET A 165 3.98 11.22 3.83
C MET A 165 4.63 12.53 3.41
N LYS A 166 4.41 13.65 4.13
CA LYS A 166 5.00 14.96 3.77
C LYS A 166 6.53 14.91 3.70
N ASP A 167 7.16 14.36 4.73
CA ASP A 167 8.63 14.29 4.80
C ASP A 167 9.18 13.33 3.73
N ALA A 168 8.48 12.22 3.49
CA ALA A 168 8.82 11.28 2.42
C ALA A 168 8.73 11.93 1.03
N ALA A 169 7.69 12.74 0.78
CA ALA A 169 7.47 13.42 -0.50
C ALA A 169 8.65 14.29 -0.95
N ALA A 170 9.35 14.93 0.00
CA ALA A 170 10.51 15.77 -0.30
C ALA A 170 11.67 14.98 -0.93
N SER A 171 11.82 13.71 -0.58
CA SER A 171 12.94 12.85 -1.01
C SER A 171 12.55 11.74 -1.98
N ASP A 172 11.25 11.52 -2.20
CA ASP A 172 10.73 10.49 -3.09
C ASP A 172 11.24 10.66 -4.53
N PRO A 173 11.91 9.65 -5.11
CA PRO A 173 12.36 9.70 -6.51
C PRO A 173 11.22 9.86 -7.52
N GLY A 174 10.03 9.30 -7.23
CA GLY A 174 8.86 9.40 -8.11
C GLY A 174 8.34 10.83 -8.25
N LEU A 175 8.63 11.69 -7.28
CA LEU A 175 8.26 13.11 -7.28
C LEU A 175 9.44 14.04 -7.62
N ALA A 176 10.60 13.49 -8.00
CA ALA A 176 11.79 14.29 -8.33
C ALA A 176 11.52 15.42 -9.35
N PRO A 177 10.75 15.21 -10.43
CA PRO A 177 10.39 16.28 -11.37
C PRO A 177 9.60 17.45 -10.77
N LEU A 178 8.99 17.29 -9.59
CA LEU A 178 8.16 18.32 -8.95
C LEU A 178 8.94 19.21 -7.96
N ARG A 179 10.17 18.83 -7.60
CA ARG A 179 10.92 19.46 -6.48
C ARG A 179 11.15 20.97 -6.62
N ASP A 180 11.29 21.44 -7.85
CA ASP A 180 11.51 22.85 -8.16
C ASP A 180 10.20 23.63 -8.40
N ASP A 181 9.05 22.97 -8.42
CA ASP A 181 7.75 23.65 -8.57
C ASP A 181 7.34 24.31 -7.24
N PRO A 182 7.13 25.64 -7.21
CA PRO A 182 6.76 26.35 -5.98
C PRO A 182 5.47 25.83 -5.33
N ARG A 183 4.53 25.30 -6.11
CA ARG A 183 3.28 24.71 -5.59
C ARG A 183 3.59 23.43 -4.82
N PHE A 184 4.47 22.58 -5.34
CA PHE A 184 4.88 21.36 -4.65
C PHE A 184 5.65 21.68 -3.37
N GLN A 185 6.57 22.64 -3.43
CA GLN A 185 7.32 23.12 -2.26
C GLN A 185 6.39 23.63 -1.15
N GLU A 186 5.29 24.31 -1.50
CA GLU A 186 4.29 24.74 -0.51
C GLU A 186 3.57 23.56 0.15
N LEU A 187 3.21 22.53 -0.62
CA LEU A 187 2.48 21.36 -0.12
C LEU A 187 3.28 20.53 0.89
N ILE A 188 4.61 20.45 0.72
CA ILE A 188 5.50 19.65 1.57
C ILE A 188 6.08 20.43 2.76
N LYS A 189 5.81 21.73 2.88
CA LYS A 189 6.22 22.49 4.07
C LYS A 189 5.55 21.93 5.33
N THR A 190 6.37 21.81 6.36
CA THR A 190 5.99 21.42 7.72
C THR A 190 5.48 22.60 8.51
#